data_AF-A0A962VI27-F1
#
_entry.id   AF-A0A962VI27-F1
#
_cell.length_a   1.000
_cell.length_b   1.000
_cell.length_c   1.000
_cell.angle_alpha   90.00
_cell.angle_beta   90.00
_cell.angle_gamma   90.00
#
_symmetry.space_group_name_H-M   'P 1'
#
loop_
_entity.id
_entity.type
_entity.pdbx_description
1 polymer ?
#
loop_
_entity_poly.entity_id
_entity_poly.type
_entity_poly.pdbx_seq_one_letter_code
_entity_poly.pdbx_strand_id
1 'polypeptide(L)'
;LMQPQPLTKLLAECNPDSSLLFVSDAGAARGHRRLARIRATAECLARLKRVSSFIAWLNPMPAPRWDGTSAQFIAGLVPMFQMDPDGFSNAVDCLRGQLAQR
;
A
#
# COMPACT_ATOMS: atom_id res chain seq x y z
N LEU A 1 -23.64 1.48 -3.16
CA LEU A 1 -22.45 1.99 -2.42
C LEU A 1 -21.77 0.80 -1.74
N MET A 2 -20.43 0.73 -1.77
CA MET A 2 -19.71 -0.33 -1.06
C MET A 2 -19.82 -0.11 0.46
N GLN A 3 -20.13 -1.17 1.20
CA GLN A 3 -20.16 -1.16 2.66
C GLN A 3 -18.79 -1.62 3.20
N PRO A 4 -18.31 -1.06 4.32
CA PRO A 4 -17.08 -1.53 4.94
C PRO A 4 -17.22 -3.02 5.33
N GLN A 5 -16.17 -3.81 5.10
CA GLN A 5 -16.09 -5.21 5.52
C GLN A 5 -14.97 -5.38 6.55
N PRO A 6 -15.11 -6.29 7.53
CA PRO A 6 -14.01 -6.65 8.40
C PRO A 6 -12.83 -7.22 7.60
N LEU A 7 -11.63 -6.72 7.86
CA LEU A 7 -10.41 -7.18 7.19
C LEU A 7 -10.20 -8.69 7.34
N THR A 8 -10.51 -9.25 8.51
CA THR A 8 -10.37 -10.69 8.78
C THR A 8 -11.25 -11.55 7.88
N LYS A 9 -12.45 -11.08 7.54
CA LYS A 9 -13.36 -11.78 6.63
C LYS A 9 -12.79 -11.78 5.22
N LEU A 10 -12.34 -10.61 4.75
CA LEU A 10 -11.75 -10.47 3.41
C LEU A 10 -10.47 -11.30 3.28
N LEU A 11 -9.63 -11.35 4.32
CA LEU A 11 -8.41 -12.17 4.31
C LEU A 11 -8.67 -13.67 4.36
N ALA A 12 -9.80 -14.12 4.93
CA ALA A 12 -10.16 -15.53 4.92
C ALA A 12 -10.55 -16.02 3.51
N GLU A 13 -10.93 -15.10 2.62
CA GLU A 13 -11.25 -15.38 1.22
C GLU A 13 -10.00 -15.25 0.31
N CYS A 14 -8.90 -14.69 0.80
CA CYS A 14 -7.65 -14.58 0.06
C CYS A 14 -6.87 -15.90 0.07
N ASN A 15 -6.14 -16.12 -1.03
CA ASN A 15 -5.17 -17.20 -1.22
C ASN A 15 -3.79 -16.60 -1.57
N PRO A 16 -2.72 -17.41 -1.67
CA PRO A 16 -1.38 -16.91 -2.01
C PRO A 16 -1.29 -16.15 -3.35
N ASP A 17 -2.21 -16.39 -4.28
CA ASP A 17 -2.28 -15.73 -5.59
C ASP A 17 -3.10 -14.42 -5.56
N SER A 18 -3.69 -14.08 -4.41
CA SER A 18 -4.51 -12.88 -4.27
C SER A 18 -3.65 -11.63 -4.27
N SER A 19 -3.98 -10.67 -5.13
CA SER A 19 -3.31 -9.38 -5.20
C SER A 19 -3.97 -8.34 -4.30
N LEU A 20 -3.19 -7.59 -3.54
CA LEU A 20 -3.66 -6.53 -2.64
C LEU A 20 -3.19 -5.15 -3.12
N LEU A 21 -4.13 -4.33 -3.58
CA LEU A 21 -3.86 -2.95 -3.98
C LEU A 21 -4.42 -1.97 -2.95
N PHE A 22 -3.54 -1.14 -2.41
CA PHE A 22 -3.93 0.02 -1.61
C PHE A 22 -4.08 1.24 -2.51
N VAL A 23 -5.14 2.03 -2.29
CA VAL A 23 -5.37 3.30 -2.99
C VAL A 23 -5.63 4.37 -1.94
N SER A 24 -4.61 5.17 -1.61
CA SER A 24 -4.70 6.17 -0.52
C SER A 24 -3.49 7.10 -0.52
N ASP A 25 -3.62 8.31 0.04
CA ASP A 25 -2.54 9.29 0.15
C ASP A 25 -1.43 8.91 1.13
N ALA A 26 -1.62 7.85 1.94
CA ALA A 26 -0.69 7.44 3.00
C ALA A 26 -0.30 8.57 3.99
N GLY A 27 -1.10 9.65 4.06
CA GLY A 27 -0.82 10.86 4.84
C GLY A 27 -0.06 11.98 4.11
N ALA A 28 0.30 11.81 2.84
CA ALA A 28 0.98 12.83 2.03
C ALA A 28 0.14 14.09 1.82
N ALA A 29 -1.20 13.99 1.76
CA ALA A 29 -2.06 15.14 1.54
C ALA A 29 -2.06 16.09 2.74
N ARG A 30 -1.92 15.54 3.96
CA ARG A 30 -1.95 16.30 5.21
C ARG A 30 -0.61 16.93 5.59
N GLY A 31 0.50 16.53 4.97
CA GLY A 31 1.83 17.12 5.17
C GLY A 31 2.49 16.88 6.53
N HIS A 32 1.90 16.05 7.40
CA HIS A 32 2.43 15.82 8.75
C HIS A 32 2.66 14.33 9.03
N ARG A 33 3.77 14.04 9.73
CA ARG A 33 4.11 12.71 10.23
C ARG A 33 3.30 12.39 11.50
N ARG A 34 2.53 11.29 11.47
CA ARG A 34 1.85 10.76 12.67
C ARG A 34 2.37 9.37 13.02
N LEU A 35 3.21 9.28 14.05
CA LEU A 35 3.88 8.03 14.44
C LEU A 35 2.89 6.91 14.78
N ALA A 36 1.80 7.22 15.49
CA ALA A 36 0.75 6.25 15.81
C ALA A 36 0.13 5.63 14.54
N ARG A 37 -0.11 6.44 13.50
CA ARG A 37 -0.62 5.93 12.22
C ARG A 37 0.41 5.08 11.49
N ILE A 38 1.67 5.50 11.47
CA ILE A 38 2.75 4.74 10.82
C ILE A 38 2.86 3.34 11.45
N ARG A 39 2.87 3.27 12.79
CA ARG A 39 2.92 2.00 13.53
C ARG A 39 1.71 1.10 13.19
N ALA A 40 0.50 1.63 13.30
CA ALA A 40 -0.71 0.87 12.98
C ALA A 40 -0.73 0.38 11.52
N THR A 41 -0.28 1.20 10.57
CA THR A 41 -0.16 0.80 9.16
C THR A 41 0.93 -0.26 8.96
N ALA A 42 2.09 -0.13 9.60
CA ALA A 42 3.16 -1.12 9.54
C ALA A 42 2.72 -2.49 10.09
N GLU A 43 2.03 -2.50 11.24
CA GLU A 43 1.45 -3.72 11.82
C GLU A 43 0.41 -4.35 10.89
N CYS A 44 -0.45 -3.54 10.26
CA CYS A 44 -1.41 -4.02 9.28
C CYS A 44 -0.70 -4.65 8.07
N LEU A 45 0.27 -3.96 7.47
CA LEU A 45 1.05 -4.47 6.34
C LEU A 45 1.78 -5.77 6.69
N ALA A 46 2.38 -5.88 7.89
CA ALA A 46 3.03 -7.10 8.35
C ALA A 46 2.05 -8.28 8.44
N ARG A 47 0.80 -8.04 8.88
CA ARG A 47 -0.24 -9.08 8.91
C ARG A 47 -0.64 -9.51 7.50
N LEU A 48 -0.76 -8.58 6.57
CA LEU A 48 -1.19 -8.82 5.18
C LEU A 48 -0.13 -9.55 4.36
N LYS A 49 1.15 -9.23 4.57
CA LYS A 49 2.28 -9.90 3.93
C LYS A 49 2.36 -11.41 4.26
N ARG A 50 1.70 -11.87 5.33
CA ARG A 50 1.58 -13.31 5.64
C ARG A 50 0.54 -14.02 4.79
N VAL A 51 -0.36 -13.29 4.14
CA VAL A 51 -1.46 -13.84 3.32
C VAL A 51 -1.12 -13.75 1.84
N SER A 52 -0.47 -12.67 1.40
CA SER A 52 0.00 -12.50 0.02
C SER A 52 1.28 -11.67 -0.03
N SER A 53 2.16 -12.01 -0.97
CA SER A 53 3.36 -11.22 -1.29
C SER A 53 3.10 -10.19 -2.40
N PHE A 54 1.98 -10.30 -3.10
CA PHE A 54 1.56 -9.41 -4.19
C PHE A 54 0.84 -8.20 -3.63
N ILE A 55 1.61 -7.26 -3.10
CA ILE A 55 1.09 -6.04 -2.48
C ILE A 55 1.71 -4.80 -3.12
N ALA A 56 0.87 -3.86 -3.53
CA ALA A 56 1.27 -2.55 -4.04
C ALA A 56 0.40 -1.44 -3.45
N TRP A 57 0.89 -0.21 -3.50
CA TRP A 57 0.17 0.98 -3.04
C TRP A 57 0.22 2.08 -4.10
N LEU A 58 -0.95 2.56 -4.53
CA LEU A 58 -1.08 3.74 -5.39
C LEU A 58 -1.43 4.97 -4.55
N ASN A 59 -0.56 5.96 -4.60
CA ASN A 59 -0.70 7.20 -3.87
C ASN A 59 -1.13 8.33 -4.82
N PRO A 60 -2.32 8.96 -4.62
CA PRO A 60 -2.79 10.06 -5.45
C PRO A 60 -1.93 11.33 -5.35
N MET A 61 -1.07 11.42 -4.35
CA MET A 61 -0.17 12.55 -4.18
C MET A 61 1.14 12.33 -4.94
N PRO A 62 1.69 13.37 -5.60
CA PRO A 62 2.98 13.28 -6.25
C PRO A 62 4.09 12.83 -5.30
N ALA A 63 5.04 12.02 -5.79
CA ALA A 63 6.13 11.45 -5.00
C ALA A 63 6.94 12.48 -4.18
N PRO A 64 7.28 13.67 -4.73
CA PRO A 64 7.95 14.72 -3.96
C PRO A 64 7.17 15.21 -2.72
N ARG A 65 5.85 15.02 -2.68
CA ARG A 65 5.02 15.38 -1.51
C ARG A 65 5.04 14.36 -0.39
N TRP A 66 5.70 13.21 -0.59
CA TRP A 66 5.76 12.18 0.44
C TRP A 66 6.80 12.53 1.51
N ASP A 67 7.84 13.28 1.15
CA ASP A 67 8.97 13.65 2.00
C ASP A 67 8.52 14.35 3.28
N GLY A 68 9.08 13.94 4.41
CA GLY A 68 8.73 14.45 5.73
C GLY A 68 7.35 14.02 6.27
N THR A 69 6.58 13.26 5.49
CA THR A 69 5.23 12.81 5.89
C THR A 69 5.21 11.33 6.30
N SER A 70 4.06 10.83 6.76
CA SER A 70 3.84 9.40 6.96
C SER A 70 4.03 8.57 5.68
N ALA A 71 3.79 9.14 4.50
CA ALA A 71 3.88 8.44 3.23
C ALA A 71 5.33 8.00 2.92
N GLN A 72 6.34 8.84 3.22
CA GLN A 72 7.75 8.47 3.06
C GLN A 72 8.10 7.19 3.81
N PHE A 73 7.64 7.04 5.05
CA PHE A 73 7.90 5.84 5.84
C PHE A 73 7.14 4.63 5.31
N ILE A 74 5.88 4.81 4.88
CA ILE A 74 5.07 3.74 4.32
C ILE A 74 5.66 3.25 2.99
N ALA A 75 6.19 4.13 2.15
CA ALA A 75 6.87 3.81 0.90
C ALA A 75 8.09 2.88 1.11
N GLY A 76 8.75 2.97 2.26
CA GLY A 76 9.84 2.06 2.62
C GLY A 76 9.39 0.67 3.10
N LEU A 77 8.09 0.47 3.34
CA LEU A 77 7.53 -0.79 3.85
C LEU A 77 6.80 -1.60 2.78
N VAL A 78 6.33 -0.97 1.71
CA VAL A 78 5.56 -1.59 0.63
C VAL A 78 5.87 -0.85 -0.68
N PRO A 79 5.95 -1.54 -1.84
CA PRO A 79 6.06 -0.88 -3.13
C PRO A 79 4.92 0.14 -3.29
N MET A 80 5.28 1.42 -3.27
CA MET A 80 4.34 2.53 -3.36
C MET A 80 4.68 3.38 -4.57
N PHE A 81 3.69 3.61 -5.41
CA PHE A 81 3.82 4.32 -6.67
C PHE A 81 2.92 5.56 -6.67
N GLN A 82 3.36 6.60 -7.36
CA GLN A 82 2.51 7.74 -7.67
C GLN A 82 1.34 7.29 -8.54
N MET A 83 0.17 7.90 -8.37
CA MET A 83 -1.01 7.60 -9.18
C MET A 83 -0.96 8.37 -10.51
N ASP A 84 -0.06 7.94 -11.37
CA ASP A 84 0.10 8.38 -12.75
C ASP A 84 0.17 7.14 -13.67
N PRO A 85 0.14 7.29 -15.00
CA PRO A 85 0.14 6.15 -15.91
C PRO A 85 1.29 5.15 -15.66
N ASP A 86 2.49 5.64 -15.38
CA ASP A 86 3.67 4.81 -15.12
C ASP A 86 3.54 4.06 -13.79
N GLY A 87 3.12 4.75 -12.73
CA GLY A 87 2.90 4.16 -11.42
C GLY A 87 1.77 3.15 -11.39
N PHE A 88 0.71 3.34 -12.19
CA PHE A 88 -0.30 2.31 -12.42
C PHE A 88 0.29 1.07 -13.08
N SER A 89 1.09 1.23 -14.14
CA SER A 89 1.76 0.10 -14.80
C SER A 89 2.68 -0.65 -13.82
N ASN A 90 3.51 0.07 -13.08
CA ASN A 90 4.42 -0.50 -12.09
C ASN A 90 3.67 -1.22 -10.95
N ALA A 91 2.54 -0.68 -10.50
CA ALA A 91 1.69 -1.35 -9.52
C ALA A 91 1.14 -2.67 -10.06
N VAL A 92 0.67 -2.70 -11.31
CA VAL A 92 0.20 -3.93 -11.96
C VAL A 92 1.33 -4.95 -12.10
N ASP A 93 2.52 -4.53 -12.53
CA ASP A 93 3.69 -5.41 -12.63
C ASP A 93 4.07 -6.01 -11.27
N CYS A 94 4.02 -5.19 -10.20
CA CYS A 94 4.23 -5.65 -8.83
C CYS A 94 3.21 -6.70 -8.40
N LEU A 95 1.92 -6.47 -8.69
CA LEU A 95 0.84 -7.38 -8.31
C LEU A 95 0.86 -8.68 -9.13
N ARG A 96 1.45 -8.67 -10.34
CA ARG A 96 1.70 -9.88 -11.14
C ARG A 96 2.96 -10.64 -10.73
N GLY A 97 3.70 -10.17 -9.73
CA GLY A 97 4.97 -10.78 -9.30
C GLY A 97 6.14 -10.56 -10.27
N GLN A 98 6.04 -9.58 -11.17
CA GLN A 98 7.07 -9.31 -12.19
C GLN A 98 8.18 -8.37 -11.69
N LEU A 99 7.90 -7.60 -10.64
CA LEU A 99 8.94 -6.94 -9.85
C LEU A 99 9.49 -7.95 -8.85
N ALA A 100 10.70 -8.46 -9.10
CA ALA A 100 11.45 -9.22 -8.10
C ALA A 100 11.59 -8.35 -6.84
N GLN A 101 10.90 -8.72 -5.76
CA GLN A 101 11.14 -8.13 -4.44
C GLN A 101 12.58 -8.48 -4.06
N ARG A 102 13.46 -7.47 -4.06
CA ARG A 102 14.79 -7.59 -3.46
C ARG A 102 14.68 -7.66 -1.94
#